data_AF-A0A947YY15-F1
#
_entry.id   AF-A0A947YY15-F1
#
_cell.length_a   1.000
_cell.length_b   1.000
_cell.length_c   1.000
_cell.angle_alpha   90.00
_cell.angle_beta   90.00
_cell.angle_gamma   90.00
#
_symmetry.space_group_name_H-M   'P 1'
#
loop_
_entity.id
_entity.type
_entity.pdbx_description
1 polymer ?
#
loop_
_entity_poly.entity_id
_entity_poly.type
_entity_poly.pdbx_seq_one_letter_code
_entity_poly.pdbx_strand_id
1 'polypeptide(L)'
;MAGLTGFRVRNFILFSAFTLTSLGFVSTSQGAVFNWTISSWSECTAVCGGGTQTRTVVCVDGSGNIVSDTLCGNPKPVESQVCNTDPCNYSWGVSPWSECSTSCGEGTQTRDIYCIWVDTMTLVDDSMCLVATRPAETQVCTGTNCAYAWVSESWSACSQVCGEGTQNRNVMCVESASGNSVDESNCTDPKPVTEQICTGTECTYSWAVSEWSDCSEECGGGVAYRDIYCIQYETNTLVHSDLCDPLTIPAEEMDCNTDPCPGTYTWAVGEWGECEALCLPDAPDAQTREVYCIETESNTLVENDLCDLPSRPEGSQDCESEDPCPEYDWEASGWSVCTEGIQTRTVSCNETTEGTEVTDSLCDSSTKPAETQECTPEDGDSDDDGGCSASGKSRGSIIFLLLPAIIFALRRRKF
;
A
#
# COMPACT_ATOMS: atom_id res chain seq x y z
N MET A 1 45.66 -15.33 -61.69
CA MET A 1 46.60 -15.07 -62.81
C MET A 1 47.16 -16.42 -63.22
N ALA A 2 46.98 -16.87 -64.47
CA ALA A 2 47.98 -16.82 -65.55
C ALA A 2 49.36 -17.40 -65.15
N GLY A 3 49.97 -18.37 -65.86
CA GLY A 3 49.52 -19.16 -67.01
C GLY A 3 50.64 -19.50 -68.01
N LEU A 4 50.40 -20.52 -68.85
CA LEU A 4 51.11 -20.86 -70.12
C LEU A 4 52.52 -21.50 -70.07
N THR A 5 52.66 -22.59 -70.85
CA THR A 5 53.79 -23.01 -71.72
C THR A 5 55.22 -23.18 -71.15
N GLY A 6 56.01 -24.21 -71.49
CA GLY A 6 55.85 -25.32 -72.44
C GLY A 6 56.56 -25.09 -73.78
N PHE A 7 57.68 -25.80 -74.03
CA PHE A 7 58.41 -25.76 -75.31
C PHE A 7 59.05 -27.12 -75.68
N ARG A 8 59.07 -27.43 -76.99
CA ARG A 8 59.79 -28.54 -77.64
C ARG A 8 60.76 -27.94 -78.67
N VAL A 9 61.88 -28.64 -78.95
CA VAL A 9 62.64 -28.76 -80.24
C VAL A 9 64.04 -29.28 -79.86
N ARG A 10 64.65 -30.37 -80.38
CA ARG A 10 64.57 -31.19 -81.62
C ARG A 10 65.57 -30.79 -82.72
N ASN A 11 66.75 -31.43 -82.75
CA ASN A 11 67.58 -31.67 -83.95
C ASN A 11 68.36 -33.00 -83.74
N PHE A 12 68.50 -33.92 -84.72
CA PHE A 12 69.14 -33.85 -86.06
C PHE A 12 70.67 -33.70 -85.95
N ILE A 13 71.55 -34.54 -86.53
CA ILE A 13 71.37 -35.81 -87.31
C ILE A 13 72.33 -36.90 -86.73
N LEU A 14 72.95 -37.92 -87.38
CA LEU A 14 73.15 -38.38 -88.77
C LEU A 14 73.12 -39.94 -88.85
N PHE A 15 73.46 -40.49 -90.01
CA PHE A 15 73.42 -41.90 -90.40
C PHE A 15 74.80 -42.59 -90.34
N SER A 16 74.82 -43.90 -90.12
CA SER A 16 75.61 -44.83 -90.96
C SER A 16 75.03 -46.24 -90.88
N ALA A 17 74.66 -46.84 -92.02
CA ALA A 17 74.16 -48.22 -92.10
C ALA A 17 75.14 -49.10 -92.89
N PHE A 18 75.34 -50.34 -92.45
CA PHE A 18 75.92 -51.42 -93.25
C PHE A 18 75.21 -52.75 -92.95
N THR A 19 75.38 -53.73 -93.83
CA THR A 19 74.31 -54.67 -94.18
C THR A 19 74.59 -56.14 -93.90
N LEU A 20 73.51 -56.86 -93.57
CA LEU A 20 73.22 -58.25 -93.97
C LEU A 20 74.27 -59.34 -93.70
N THR A 21 73.89 -60.30 -92.85
CA THR A 21 73.79 -61.71 -93.27
C THR A 21 72.74 -62.42 -92.40
N SER A 22 72.23 -63.56 -92.86
CA SER A 22 71.02 -64.16 -92.29
C SER A 22 71.10 -65.67 -92.10
N LEU A 23 70.22 -66.18 -91.24
CA LEU A 23 69.89 -67.60 -90.98
C LEU A 23 70.87 -68.35 -90.07
N GLY A 24 70.31 -68.97 -89.03
CA GLY A 24 71.04 -69.68 -87.97
C GLY A 24 70.12 -70.10 -86.83
N PHE A 25 68.92 -70.65 -87.13
CA PHE A 25 68.05 -71.21 -86.11
C PHE A 25 68.67 -72.49 -85.55
N VAL A 26 69.31 -72.39 -84.38
CA VAL A 26 69.76 -73.54 -83.58
C VAL A 26 69.02 -73.50 -82.24
N SER A 27 67.95 -74.29 -82.14
CA SER A 27 67.23 -74.45 -80.88
C SER A 27 68.10 -75.26 -79.91
N THR A 28 68.73 -74.56 -78.96
CA THR A 28 69.61 -75.16 -77.95
C THR A 28 68.94 -75.02 -76.58
N SER A 29 68.98 -76.08 -75.77
CA SER A 29 68.30 -76.13 -74.46
C SER A 29 68.67 -74.93 -73.59
N GLN A 30 67.67 -74.12 -73.24
CA GLN A 30 67.84 -72.90 -72.48
C GLN A 30 68.19 -73.25 -71.02
N GLY A 31 69.44 -73.04 -70.63
CA GLY A 31 69.86 -73.16 -69.22
C GLY A 31 69.13 -72.11 -68.39
N ALA A 32 68.65 -72.51 -67.21
CA ALA A 32 67.94 -71.59 -66.32
C ALA A 32 68.88 -70.46 -65.86
N VAL A 33 68.61 -69.25 -66.32
CA VAL A 33 69.30 -68.04 -65.87
C VAL A 33 68.61 -67.56 -64.59
N PHE A 34 69.39 -67.35 -63.55
CA PHE A 34 68.96 -66.76 -62.28
C PHE A 34 69.71 -65.45 -62.06
N ASN A 35 69.02 -64.40 -61.63
CA ASN A 35 69.64 -63.11 -61.34
C ASN A 35 69.10 -62.49 -60.06
N TRP A 36 69.93 -61.67 -59.42
CA TRP A 36 69.46 -60.80 -58.35
C TRP A 36 68.58 -59.70 -58.94
N THR A 37 67.47 -59.42 -58.27
CA THR A 37 66.65 -58.22 -58.47
C THR A 37 66.67 -57.42 -57.17
N ILE A 38 66.85 -56.11 -57.29
CA ILE A 38 66.98 -55.18 -56.16
C ILE A 38 65.94 -54.07 -56.29
N SER A 39 65.41 -53.64 -55.14
CA SER A 39 64.58 -52.43 -55.06
C SER A 39 65.42 -51.17 -54.87
N SER A 40 64.76 -50.01 -54.99
CA SER A 40 65.23 -48.75 -54.43
C SER A 40 65.59 -48.90 -52.94
N TRP A 41 66.48 -48.06 -52.44
CA TRP A 41 66.64 -47.89 -51.01
C TRP A 41 65.40 -47.22 -50.39
N SER A 42 65.13 -47.54 -49.12
CA SER A 42 64.22 -46.79 -48.27
C SER A 42 64.73 -45.36 -48.04
N GLU A 43 63.90 -44.52 -47.45
CA GLU A 43 64.38 -43.33 -46.77
C GLU A 43 65.34 -43.73 -45.62
N CYS A 44 66.27 -42.84 -45.27
CA CYS A 44 67.25 -43.09 -44.22
C CYS A 44 66.63 -42.87 -42.84
N THR A 45 66.93 -43.74 -41.86
CA THR A 45 66.38 -43.63 -40.49
C THR A 45 66.86 -42.39 -39.70
N ALA A 46 67.79 -41.61 -40.24
CA ALA A 46 68.24 -40.34 -39.69
C ALA A 46 68.62 -39.39 -40.84
N VAL A 47 68.38 -38.09 -40.69
CA VAL A 47 68.68 -37.09 -41.74
C VAL A 47 70.16 -36.68 -41.75
N CYS A 48 70.91 -37.02 -40.70
CA CYS A 48 72.32 -36.76 -40.49
C CYS A 48 72.88 -37.73 -39.42
N GLY A 49 74.18 -37.66 -39.12
CA GLY A 49 74.82 -38.33 -37.98
C GLY A 49 75.00 -39.85 -38.11
N GLY A 50 74.63 -40.44 -39.25
CA GLY A 50 74.65 -41.89 -39.48
C GLY A 50 73.30 -42.56 -39.21
N GLY A 51 72.45 -42.64 -40.23
CA GLY A 51 71.26 -43.50 -40.25
C GLY A 51 71.51 -44.80 -41.01
N THR A 52 70.47 -45.63 -41.10
CA THR A 52 70.43 -46.85 -41.92
C THR A 52 69.34 -46.73 -42.99
N GLN A 53 69.59 -47.21 -44.20
CA GLN A 53 68.58 -47.41 -45.23
C GLN A 53 68.62 -48.86 -45.70
N THR A 54 67.46 -49.44 -46.00
CA THR A 54 67.31 -50.85 -46.38
C THR A 54 66.68 -50.98 -47.76
N ARG A 55 66.86 -52.13 -48.40
CA ARG A 55 66.21 -52.49 -49.67
C ARG A 55 65.96 -53.99 -49.73
N THR A 56 64.89 -54.37 -50.41
CA THR A 56 64.64 -55.76 -50.79
C THR A 56 65.64 -56.22 -51.84
N VAL A 57 66.25 -57.39 -51.63
CA VAL A 57 67.13 -58.10 -52.57
C VAL A 57 66.62 -59.53 -52.68
N VAL A 58 66.20 -59.95 -53.88
CA VAL A 58 65.61 -61.27 -54.12
C VAL A 58 66.26 -61.94 -55.34
N CYS A 59 66.50 -63.24 -55.25
CA CYS A 59 66.86 -64.04 -56.42
C CYS A 59 65.62 -64.31 -57.27
N VAL A 60 65.70 -64.14 -58.59
CA VAL A 60 64.62 -64.46 -59.53
C VAL A 60 65.07 -65.40 -60.65
N ASP A 61 64.13 -66.17 -61.18
CA ASP A 61 64.31 -66.95 -62.41
C ASP A 61 64.14 -66.11 -63.68
N GLY A 62 64.45 -66.69 -64.84
CA GLY A 62 64.27 -66.06 -66.15
C GLY A 62 62.81 -65.77 -66.57
N SER A 63 61.82 -66.08 -65.72
CA SER A 63 60.41 -65.66 -65.87
C SER A 63 60.03 -64.55 -64.87
N GLY A 64 60.93 -64.15 -63.97
CA GLY A 64 60.71 -63.12 -62.96
C GLY A 64 60.13 -63.63 -61.63
N ASN A 65 60.00 -64.94 -61.42
CA ASN A 65 59.51 -65.49 -60.15
C ASN A 65 60.61 -65.43 -59.09
N ILE A 66 60.26 -65.10 -57.85
CA ILE A 66 61.21 -65.18 -56.72
C ILE A 66 61.52 -66.65 -56.42
N VAL A 67 62.82 -66.97 -56.35
CA VAL A 67 63.34 -68.31 -56.06
C VAL A 67 64.38 -68.27 -54.94
N SER A 68 64.89 -69.43 -54.54
CA SER A 68 65.91 -69.52 -53.47
C SER A 68 67.19 -68.75 -53.81
N ASP A 69 67.66 -67.93 -52.88
CA ASP A 69 68.93 -67.17 -52.93
C ASP A 69 70.12 -68.04 -53.34
N THR A 70 70.12 -69.34 -53.01
CA THR A 70 71.16 -70.31 -53.38
C THR A 70 71.26 -70.64 -54.87
N LEU A 71 70.26 -70.25 -55.68
CA LEU A 71 70.28 -70.41 -57.15
C LEU A 71 70.94 -69.22 -57.85
N CYS A 72 71.07 -68.08 -57.17
CA CYS A 72 71.78 -66.92 -57.67
C CYS A 72 73.27 -66.96 -57.32
N GLY A 73 74.11 -66.37 -58.18
CA GLY A 73 75.56 -66.31 -57.96
C GLY A 73 75.95 -65.41 -56.80
N ASN A 74 77.02 -65.77 -56.09
CA ASN A 74 77.63 -64.92 -55.08
C ASN A 74 78.47 -63.79 -55.73
N PRO A 75 78.56 -62.60 -55.10
CA PRO A 75 77.94 -62.22 -53.83
C PRO A 75 76.47 -61.81 -53.95
N LYS A 76 75.66 -62.09 -52.91
CA LYS A 76 74.34 -61.46 -52.74
C LYS A 76 74.52 -59.94 -52.54
N PRO A 77 73.75 -59.07 -53.21
CA PRO A 77 73.75 -57.63 -52.97
C PRO A 77 73.37 -57.28 -51.52
N VAL A 78 73.98 -56.24 -50.95
CA VAL A 78 73.65 -55.79 -49.58
C VAL A 78 72.20 -55.30 -49.47
N GLU A 79 71.50 -55.72 -48.41
CA GLU A 79 70.10 -55.38 -48.10
C GLU A 79 69.98 -54.16 -47.16
N SER A 80 71.09 -53.73 -46.56
CA SER A 80 71.19 -52.60 -45.63
C SER A 80 72.49 -51.85 -45.88
N GLN A 81 72.47 -50.52 -45.78
CA GLN A 81 73.68 -49.70 -45.78
C GLN A 81 73.51 -48.45 -44.88
N VAL A 82 74.62 -47.94 -44.38
CA VAL A 82 74.66 -46.65 -43.66
C VAL A 82 74.37 -45.51 -44.64
N CYS A 83 73.71 -44.46 -44.16
CA CYS A 83 73.36 -43.26 -44.90
C CYS A 83 73.51 -42.00 -44.04
N ASN A 84 73.57 -40.84 -44.68
CA ASN A 84 73.59 -39.52 -44.04
C ASN A 84 74.63 -39.44 -42.91
N THR A 85 75.88 -39.84 -43.21
CA THR A 85 76.99 -39.93 -42.25
C THR A 85 77.59 -38.58 -41.86
N ASP A 86 77.19 -37.50 -42.54
CA ASP A 86 77.64 -36.15 -42.24
C ASP A 86 77.16 -35.70 -40.84
N PRO A 87 77.98 -34.97 -40.06
CA PRO A 87 77.62 -34.59 -38.69
C PRO A 87 76.29 -33.82 -38.61
N CYS A 88 75.44 -34.19 -37.65
CA CYS A 88 74.25 -33.40 -37.32
C CYS A 88 74.65 -32.07 -36.67
N ASN A 89 74.68 -30.99 -37.46
CA ASN A 89 74.94 -29.64 -36.95
C ASN A 89 73.63 -28.87 -36.66
N TYR A 90 72.68 -29.57 -36.01
CA TYR A 90 71.40 -29.04 -35.55
C TYR A 90 71.43 -28.81 -34.04
N SER A 91 70.83 -27.70 -33.58
CA SER A 91 70.75 -27.39 -32.14
C SER A 91 69.46 -26.67 -31.78
N TRP A 92 69.04 -26.81 -30.52
CA TRP A 92 67.89 -26.09 -29.98
C TRP A 92 68.22 -24.64 -29.68
N GLY A 93 67.64 -23.72 -30.46
CA GLY A 93 67.51 -22.32 -30.11
C GLY A 93 66.38 -22.09 -29.10
N VAL A 94 66.47 -21.00 -28.35
CA VAL A 94 65.46 -20.57 -27.36
C VAL A 94 65.32 -19.05 -27.40
N SER A 95 64.11 -18.56 -27.19
CA SER A 95 63.88 -17.12 -26.94
C SER A 95 64.24 -16.76 -25.49
N PRO A 96 64.31 -15.45 -25.14
CA PRO A 96 64.19 -15.01 -23.76
C PRO A 96 62.89 -15.53 -23.13
N TRP A 97 62.87 -15.64 -21.80
CA TRP A 97 61.65 -15.92 -21.06
C TRP A 97 60.66 -14.75 -21.15
N SER A 98 59.36 -15.08 -21.10
CA SER A 98 58.27 -14.13 -20.90
C SER A 98 58.40 -13.40 -19.57
N GLU A 99 57.59 -12.36 -19.37
CA GLU A 99 57.30 -11.90 -18.02
C GLU A 99 56.63 -13.02 -17.19
N CYS A 100 56.73 -12.94 -15.87
CA CYS A 100 56.13 -13.93 -14.97
C CYS A 100 54.60 -13.81 -15.00
N SER A 101 53.88 -14.93 -14.98
CA SER A 101 52.41 -14.94 -15.01
C SER A 101 51.75 -14.32 -13.77
N THR A 102 52.52 -14.00 -12.73
CA THR A 102 52.10 -13.30 -11.52
C THR A 102 53.05 -12.15 -11.21
N SER A 103 52.49 -11.01 -10.80
CA SER A 103 53.23 -9.83 -10.31
C SER A 103 53.87 -10.06 -8.94
N CYS A 104 53.25 -10.91 -8.13
CA CYS A 104 53.69 -11.32 -6.80
C CYS A 104 53.55 -12.84 -6.60
N GLY A 105 54.42 -13.44 -5.79
CA GLY A 105 54.32 -14.84 -5.37
C GLY A 105 54.79 -15.83 -6.44
N GLU A 106 54.47 -17.11 -6.29
CA GLU A 106 54.84 -18.11 -7.31
C GLU A 106 54.01 -17.93 -8.60
N GLY A 107 54.67 -18.13 -9.74
CA GLY A 107 54.07 -18.04 -11.07
C GLY A 107 54.85 -18.86 -12.08
N THR A 108 54.48 -18.77 -13.35
CA THR A 108 55.18 -19.43 -14.46
C THR A 108 55.58 -18.43 -15.55
N GLN A 109 56.69 -18.71 -16.22
CA GLN A 109 57.15 -17.98 -17.40
C GLN A 109 57.45 -18.99 -18.51
N THR A 110 57.12 -18.63 -19.75
CA THR A 110 57.29 -19.48 -20.94
C THR A 110 58.33 -18.89 -21.89
N ARG A 111 58.80 -19.68 -22.86
CA ARG A 111 59.65 -19.21 -23.96
C ARG A 111 59.44 -20.08 -25.18
N ASP A 112 59.69 -19.50 -26.35
CA ASP A 112 59.73 -20.25 -27.60
C ASP A 112 60.99 -21.12 -27.65
N ILE A 113 60.83 -22.34 -28.16
CA ILE A 113 61.91 -23.29 -28.45
C ILE A 113 61.82 -23.62 -29.94
N TYR A 114 62.95 -23.63 -30.63
CA TYR A 114 62.99 -23.82 -32.08
C TYR A 114 64.29 -24.47 -32.55
N CYS A 115 64.23 -25.39 -33.51
CA CYS A 115 65.42 -26.00 -34.06
C CYS A 115 66.15 -25.09 -35.08
N ILE A 116 67.49 -25.02 -35.01
CA ILE A 116 68.33 -24.29 -35.98
C ILE A 116 69.45 -25.15 -36.55
N TRP A 117 69.85 -24.89 -37.80
CA TRP A 117 71.14 -25.32 -38.34
C TRP A 117 72.23 -24.33 -37.92
N VAL A 118 73.30 -24.84 -37.30
CA VAL A 118 74.29 -24.01 -36.57
C VAL A 118 75.13 -23.13 -37.50
N ASP A 119 75.53 -23.61 -38.69
CA ASP A 119 76.43 -22.85 -39.59
C ASP A 119 75.77 -21.64 -40.26
N THR A 120 74.43 -21.65 -40.38
CA THR A 120 73.64 -20.62 -41.07
C THR A 120 72.72 -19.84 -40.14
N MET A 121 72.55 -20.31 -38.89
CA MET A 121 71.59 -19.79 -37.91
C MET A 121 70.14 -19.74 -38.43
N THR A 122 69.80 -20.58 -39.41
CA THR A 122 68.45 -20.64 -39.99
C THR A 122 67.56 -21.58 -39.21
N LEU A 123 66.32 -21.13 -38.95
CA LEU A 123 65.22 -21.95 -38.45
C LEU A 123 64.98 -23.16 -39.39
N VAL A 124 64.81 -24.33 -38.80
CA VAL A 124 64.42 -25.58 -39.48
C VAL A 124 63.29 -26.26 -38.70
N ASP A 125 62.76 -27.37 -39.22
CA ASP A 125 61.73 -28.14 -38.53
C ASP A 125 62.25 -28.77 -37.22
N ASP A 126 61.41 -28.79 -36.19
CA ASP A 126 61.76 -29.30 -34.85
C ASP A 126 62.19 -30.78 -34.84
N SER A 127 61.74 -31.58 -35.82
CA SER A 127 62.14 -32.99 -35.97
C SER A 127 63.62 -33.17 -36.35
N MET A 128 64.30 -32.12 -36.80
CA MET A 128 65.73 -32.12 -37.12
C MET A 128 66.62 -32.06 -35.87
N CYS A 129 66.07 -31.66 -34.72
CA CYS A 129 66.77 -31.58 -33.45
C CYS A 129 66.46 -32.77 -32.53
N LEU A 130 67.44 -33.20 -31.73
CA LEU A 130 67.27 -34.35 -30.84
C LEU A 130 66.31 -34.02 -29.68
N VAL A 131 65.12 -34.63 -29.68
CA VAL A 131 64.07 -34.46 -28.66
C VAL A 131 64.60 -34.67 -27.23
N ALA A 132 65.51 -35.62 -27.03
CA ALA A 132 66.16 -35.89 -25.74
C ALA A 132 67.03 -34.72 -25.19
N THR A 133 67.25 -33.68 -26.00
CA THR A 133 67.96 -32.45 -25.62
C THR A 133 67.08 -31.20 -25.70
N ARG A 134 65.77 -31.34 -25.96
CA ARG A 134 64.84 -30.19 -26.06
C ARG A 134 64.77 -29.49 -24.69
N PRO A 135 65.03 -28.17 -24.61
CA PRO A 135 64.96 -27.43 -23.36
C PRO A 135 63.56 -27.42 -22.72
N ALA A 136 63.47 -27.00 -21.46
CA ALA A 136 62.19 -26.70 -20.83
C ALA A 136 61.54 -25.45 -21.45
N GLU A 137 60.27 -25.57 -21.83
CA GLU A 137 59.45 -24.52 -22.46
C GLU A 137 58.80 -23.57 -21.44
N THR A 138 58.60 -24.07 -20.21
CA THR A 138 58.05 -23.37 -19.06
C THR A 138 58.98 -23.54 -17.86
N GLN A 139 59.12 -22.51 -17.03
CA GLN A 139 59.72 -22.64 -15.70
C GLN A 139 58.94 -21.84 -14.65
N VAL A 140 59.14 -22.18 -13.37
CA VAL A 140 58.61 -21.41 -12.24
C VAL A 140 59.34 -20.06 -12.16
N CYS A 141 58.62 -19.02 -11.72
CA CYS A 141 59.14 -17.71 -11.37
C CYS A 141 58.54 -17.25 -10.04
N THR A 142 59.14 -16.21 -9.46
CA THR A 142 58.59 -15.54 -8.28
C THR A 142 58.41 -14.06 -8.61
N GLY A 143 57.16 -13.61 -8.66
CA GLY A 143 56.81 -12.20 -8.75
C GLY A 143 57.28 -11.46 -7.51
N THR A 144 57.95 -10.33 -7.70
CA THR A 144 58.58 -9.55 -6.62
C THR A 144 57.79 -8.29 -6.23
N ASN A 145 56.73 -7.95 -6.96
CA ASN A 145 56.01 -6.68 -6.85
C ASN A 145 54.78 -6.80 -5.93
N CYS A 146 55.00 -7.35 -4.73
CA CYS A 146 53.98 -7.66 -3.73
C CYS A 146 53.49 -6.41 -2.99
N ALA A 147 52.75 -5.54 -3.69
CA ALA A 147 52.12 -4.35 -3.14
C ALA A 147 50.60 -4.61 -2.94
N TYR A 148 50.16 -4.71 -1.70
CA TYR A 148 48.75 -4.88 -1.35
C TYR A 148 48.17 -3.60 -0.75
N ALA A 149 46.90 -3.32 -1.03
CA ALA A 149 46.23 -2.13 -0.55
C ALA A 149 44.77 -2.42 -0.15
N TRP A 150 44.28 -1.71 0.87
CA TRP A 150 42.86 -1.70 1.20
C TRP A 150 42.09 -0.81 0.22
N VAL A 151 41.12 -1.39 -0.49
CA VAL A 151 40.13 -0.66 -1.29
C VAL A 151 38.79 -0.70 -0.57
N SER A 152 38.29 0.49 -0.23
CA SER A 152 36.94 0.67 0.31
C SER A 152 35.98 1.08 -0.80
N GLU A 153 34.84 0.41 -0.90
CA GLU A 153 33.73 0.85 -1.74
C GLU A 153 33.04 2.10 -1.15
N SER A 154 32.11 2.66 -1.92
CA SER A 154 31.18 3.69 -1.42
C SER A 154 30.36 3.18 -0.24
N TRP A 155 29.96 4.10 0.63
CA TRP A 155 28.99 3.82 1.68
C TRP A 155 27.61 3.47 1.11
N SER A 156 26.89 2.59 1.81
CA SER A 156 25.49 2.31 1.59
C SER A 156 24.62 3.56 1.82
N ALA A 157 23.33 3.47 1.46
CA ALA A 157 22.35 4.36 2.08
C ALA A 157 22.39 4.23 3.61
N CYS A 158 22.01 5.29 4.32
CA CYS A 158 21.84 5.26 5.76
C CYS A 158 20.69 4.32 6.16
N SER A 159 20.80 3.62 7.28
CA SER A 159 19.73 2.74 7.77
C SER A 159 18.47 3.48 8.23
N GLN A 160 18.55 4.80 8.40
CA GLN A 160 17.43 5.69 8.72
C GLN A 160 17.36 6.84 7.71
N VAL A 161 16.15 7.32 7.42
CA VAL A 161 15.92 8.48 6.54
C VAL A 161 16.13 9.80 7.29
N CYS A 162 15.82 9.82 8.58
CA CYS A 162 15.95 10.96 9.48
C CYS A 162 16.59 10.50 10.81
N GLY A 163 17.10 11.45 11.61
CA GLY A 163 17.76 11.17 12.88
C GLY A 163 19.12 10.47 12.71
N GLU A 164 19.58 9.77 13.74
CA GLU A 164 20.81 8.97 13.69
C GLU A 164 20.53 7.55 13.17
N GLY A 165 21.32 7.12 12.18
CA GLY A 165 21.36 5.76 11.66
C GLY A 165 22.79 5.32 11.40
N THR A 166 22.93 4.20 10.69
CA THR A 166 24.21 3.56 10.41
C THR A 166 24.32 3.24 8.92
N GLN A 167 25.49 3.46 8.34
CA GLN A 167 25.83 3.10 6.96
C GLN A 167 27.04 2.16 6.95
N ASN A 168 27.02 1.20 6.02
CA ASN A 168 28.03 0.16 5.90
C ASN A 168 28.70 0.22 4.51
N ARG A 169 29.92 -0.29 4.38
CA ARG A 169 30.63 -0.41 3.10
C ARG A 169 31.49 -1.68 3.05
N ASN A 170 31.70 -2.19 1.85
CA ASN A 170 32.67 -3.23 1.62
C ASN A 170 34.11 -2.67 1.68
N VAL A 171 35.05 -3.45 2.23
CA VAL A 171 36.47 -3.09 2.38
C VAL A 171 37.28 -4.35 2.09
N MET A 172 37.90 -4.40 0.92
CA MET A 172 38.63 -5.55 0.41
C MET A 172 40.14 -5.28 0.37
N CYS A 173 40.94 -6.31 0.65
CA CYS A 173 42.38 -6.27 0.36
C CYS A 173 42.60 -6.66 -1.10
N VAL A 174 43.32 -5.85 -1.87
CA VAL A 174 43.60 -6.12 -3.29
C VAL A 174 45.10 -6.09 -3.60
N GLU A 175 45.53 -6.83 -4.61
CA GLU A 175 46.86 -6.66 -5.20
C GLU A 175 46.86 -5.41 -6.09
N SER A 176 47.76 -4.47 -5.82
CA SER A 176 47.81 -3.16 -6.49
C SER A 176 48.13 -3.23 -7.99
N ALA A 177 48.74 -4.34 -8.44
CA ALA A 177 49.13 -4.55 -9.83
C ALA A 177 47.99 -5.10 -10.71
N SER A 178 47.13 -5.96 -10.17
CA SER A 178 46.07 -6.64 -10.92
C SER A 178 44.65 -6.20 -10.54
N GLY A 179 44.47 -5.54 -9.39
CA GLY A 179 43.17 -5.15 -8.84
C GLY A 179 42.35 -6.31 -8.27
N ASN A 180 42.87 -7.54 -8.28
CA ASN A 180 42.18 -8.71 -7.76
C ASN A 180 42.10 -8.68 -6.23
N SER A 181 40.96 -9.09 -5.68
CA SER A 181 40.82 -9.32 -4.23
C SER A 181 41.70 -10.50 -3.80
N VAL A 182 42.41 -10.32 -2.70
CA VAL A 182 43.26 -11.34 -2.05
C VAL A 182 42.79 -11.54 -0.61
N ASP A 183 43.40 -12.49 0.11
CA ASP A 183 43.14 -12.68 1.54
C ASP A 183 43.55 -11.44 2.35
N GLU A 184 42.73 -11.07 3.34
CA GLU A 184 42.90 -9.87 4.15
C GLU A 184 44.25 -9.79 4.87
N SER A 185 44.87 -10.93 5.22
CA SER A 185 46.16 -10.98 5.91
C SER A 185 47.33 -10.41 5.10
N ASN A 186 47.16 -10.19 3.79
CA ASN A 186 48.17 -9.57 2.93
C ASN A 186 48.25 -8.03 3.10
N CYS A 187 47.17 -7.40 3.55
CA CYS A 187 47.13 -5.95 3.78
C CYS A 187 47.54 -5.63 5.22
N THR A 188 48.79 -5.24 5.40
CA THR A 188 49.38 -4.97 6.74
C THR A 188 49.00 -3.61 7.34
N ASP A 189 48.49 -2.68 6.53
CA ASP A 189 47.94 -1.42 7.02
C ASP A 189 46.64 -1.63 7.83
N PRO A 190 46.27 -0.72 8.75
CA PRO A 190 45.01 -0.83 9.49
C PRO A 190 43.80 -0.89 8.55
N LYS A 191 42.96 -1.93 8.69
CA LYS A 191 41.74 -2.10 7.88
C LYS A 191 40.83 -0.88 8.04
N PRO A 192 40.42 -0.19 6.95
CA PRO A 192 39.47 0.90 7.00
C PRO A 192 38.14 0.49 7.65
N VAL A 193 37.52 1.42 8.40
CA VAL A 193 36.22 1.18 9.04
C VAL A 193 35.16 0.76 8.00
N THR A 194 34.46 -0.34 8.28
CA THR A 194 33.40 -0.92 7.45
C THR A 194 32.02 -0.34 7.76
N GLU A 195 31.87 0.28 8.94
CA GLU A 195 30.62 0.81 9.48
C GLU A 195 30.86 2.23 10.04
N GLN A 196 29.91 3.14 9.86
CA GLN A 196 29.91 4.45 10.52
C GLN A 196 28.49 4.99 10.74
N ILE A 197 28.35 5.92 11.70
CA ILE A 197 27.10 6.66 11.92
C ILE A 197 26.81 7.56 10.71
N CYS A 198 25.53 7.76 10.43
CA CYS A 198 25.01 8.77 9.50
C CYS A 198 23.86 9.54 10.17
N THR A 199 23.76 10.82 9.86
CA THR A 199 22.62 11.65 10.28
C THR A 199 21.77 11.95 9.04
N GLY A 200 20.49 11.63 9.11
CA GLY A 200 19.51 11.97 8.08
C GLY A 200 19.03 13.42 8.20
N THR A 201 17.81 13.70 7.75
CA THR A 201 17.11 14.94 8.11
C THR A 201 16.74 14.94 9.60
N GLU A 202 16.23 16.05 10.14
CA GLU A 202 15.43 15.99 11.37
C GLU A 202 14.19 15.11 11.12
N CYS A 203 13.72 14.39 12.15
CA CYS A 203 12.54 13.53 12.04
C CYS A 203 11.27 14.32 12.37
N THR A 204 10.22 14.12 11.57
CA THR A 204 8.88 14.65 11.88
C THR A 204 8.09 13.58 12.62
N TYR A 205 7.51 13.95 13.76
CA TYR A 205 6.62 13.08 14.53
C TYR A 205 5.22 13.71 14.60
N SER A 206 4.19 12.87 14.57
CA SER A 206 2.80 13.32 14.58
C SER A 206 1.91 12.32 15.32
N TRP A 207 0.89 12.82 16.02
CA TRP A 207 -0.16 11.98 16.57
C TRP A 207 -1.04 11.40 15.47
N ALA A 208 -1.24 10.09 15.51
CA ALA A 208 -2.26 9.38 14.76
C ALA A 208 -3.29 8.79 15.75
N VAL A 209 -4.48 8.47 15.22
CA VAL A 209 -5.63 8.01 16.01
C VAL A 209 -6.32 6.83 15.34
N SER A 210 -7.03 6.01 16.09
CA SER A 210 -7.97 5.04 15.52
C SER A 210 -9.26 5.71 15.06
N GLU A 211 -10.13 4.93 14.42
CA GLU A 211 -11.56 5.25 14.40
C GLU A 211 -12.12 5.22 15.84
N TRP A 212 -13.22 5.92 16.08
CA TRP A 212 -13.90 5.90 17.38
C TRP A 212 -14.56 4.52 17.61
N SER A 213 -14.67 4.12 18.88
CA SER A 213 -15.52 3.01 19.29
C SER A 213 -16.99 3.30 19.02
N ASP A 214 -17.82 2.27 19.10
CA ASP A 214 -19.25 2.45 19.37
C ASP A 214 -19.44 3.28 20.66
N CYS A 215 -20.54 4.04 20.74
CA CYS A 215 -20.89 4.81 21.94
C CYS A 215 -21.26 3.87 23.09
N SER A 216 -20.94 4.23 24.33
CA SER A 216 -21.27 3.39 25.50
C SER A 216 -22.77 3.19 25.72
N GLU A 217 -23.60 4.16 25.32
CA GLU A 217 -25.06 4.16 25.47
C GLU A 217 -25.73 4.48 24.12
N GLU A 218 -26.92 3.92 23.86
CA GLU A 218 -27.67 4.19 22.61
C GLU A 218 -28.42 5.55 22.64
N CYS A 219 -28.67 6.11 23.83
CA CYS A 219 -29.35 7.38 24.08
C CYS A 219 -29.05 7.89 25.50
N GLY A 220 -29.44 9.14 25.81
CA GLY A 220 -29.32 9.72 27.15
C GLY A 220 -27.93 10.24 27.54
N GLY A 221 -26.94 10.14 26.64
CA GLY A 221 -25.56 10.54 26.85
C GLY A 221 -24.65 9.37 27.21
N GLY A 222 -23.69 9.09 26.33
CA GLY A 222 -22.61 8.11 26.54
C GLY A 222 -21.25 8.67 26.09
N VAL A 223 -20.21 7.84 26.19
CA VAL A 223 -18.84 8.18 25.78
C VAL A 223 -18.34 7.19 24.74
N ALA A 224 -17.65 7.69 23.71
CA ALA A 224 -16.88 6.90 22.76
C ALA A 224 -15.37 7.16 22.95
N TYR A 225 -14.56 6.12 22.74
CA TYR A 225 -13.11 6.12 22.98
C TYR A 225 -12.34 5.85 21.68
N ARG A 226 -11.06 6.24 21.61
CA ARG A 226 -10.17 5.87 20.50
C ARG A 226 -8.72 5.74 20.96
N ASP A 227 -7.97 4.85 20.32
CA ASP A 227 -6.53 4.74 20.55
C ASP A 227 -5.80 5.96 19.96
N ILE A 228 -4.85 6.52 20.72
CA ILE A 228 -3.94 7.57 20.27
C ILE A 228 -2.51 7.03 20.28
N TYR A 229 -1.78 7.23 19.18
CA TYR A 229 -0.43 6.70 19.02
C TYR A 229 0.49 7.69 18.30
N CYS A 230 1.74 7.82 18.79
CA CYS A 230 2.74 8.66 18.15
C CYS A 230 3.40 7.90 16.98
N ILE A 231 3.50 8.54 15.81
CA ILE A 231 4.13 7.95 14.62
C ILE A 231 5.27 8.83 14.10
N GLN A 232 6.25 8.20 13.46
CA GLN A 232 7.16 8.87 12.53
C GLN A 232 6.41 9.15 11.22
N TYR A 233 6.33 10.43 10.83
CA TYR A 233 5.46 10.90 9.75
C TYR A 233 5.80 10.29 8.38
N GLU A 234 7.09 10.19 8.06
CA GLU A 234 7.56 9.76 6.73
C GLU A 234 7.42 8.24 6.48
N THR A 235 7.32 7.44 7.55
CA THR A 235 7.30 5.97 7.47
C THR A 235 6.01 5.34 8.03
N ASN A 236 5.20 6.12 8.75
CA ASN A 236 4.01 5.68 9.47
C ASN A 236 4.29 4.55 10.49
N THR A 237 5.50 4.53 11.08
CA THR A 237 5.86 3.57 12.13
C THR A 237 5.49 4.09 13.52
N LEU A 238 4.98 3.20 14.36
CA LEU A 238 4.73 3.46 15.78
C LEU A 238 6.05 3.77 16.51
N VAL A 239 6.08 4.86 17.26
CA VAL A 239 7.22 5.28 18.09
C VAL A 239 6.77 5.62 19.52
N HIS A 240 7.72 5.99 20.39
CA HIS A 240 7.39 6.38 21.77
C HIS A 240 6.62 7.70 21.82
N SER A 241 5.66 7.82 22.74
CA SER A 241 4.79 9.00 22.94
C SER A 241 5.55 10.32 22.97
N ASP A 242 6.67 10.34 23.69
CA ASP A 242 7.44 11.53 24.08
C ASP A 242 8.15 12.21 22.89
N LEU A 243 8.09 11.62 21.69
CA LEU A 243 8.60 12.19 20.46
C LEU A 243 7.58 13.09 19.75
N CYS A 244 6.29 12.94 20.06
CA CYS A 244 5.21 13.82 19.58
C CYS A 244 4.97 14.95 20.60
N ASP A 245 4.62 16.16 20.12
CA ASP A 245 4.37 17.31 20.99
C ASP A 245 3.13 17.08 21.88
N PRO A 246 3.27 17.02 23.23
CA PRO A 246 2.15 16.82 24.15
C PRO A 246 1.10 17.92 24.10
N LEU A 247 1.42 19.12 23.59
CA LEU A 247 0.47 20.22 23.40
C LEU A 247 -0.46 20.00 22.19
N THR A 248 -0.17 19.01 21.36
CA THR A 248 -0.93 18.68 20.14
C THR A 248 -1.68 17.35 20.22
N ILE A 249 -1.72 16.72 21.39
CA ILE A 249 -2.39 15.44 21.60
C ILE A 249 -3.91 15.56 21.31
N PRO A 250 -4.49 14.67 20.49
CA PRO A 250 -5.94 14.61 20.28
C PRO A 250 -6.70 14.24 21.56
N ALA A 251 -8.01 14.47 21.60
CA ALA A 251 -8.87 13.91 22.64
C ALA A 251 -8.99 12.38 22.49
N GLU A 252 -8.86 11.64 23.59
CA GLU A 252 -8.97 10.16 23.64
C GLU A 252 -10.43 9.70 23.78
N GLU A 253 -11.29 10.57 24.31
CA GLU A 253 -12.71 10.39 24.58
C GLU A 253 -13.56 11.47 23.87
N MET A 254 -14.84 11.17 23.59
CA MET A 254 -15.85 12.16 23.20
C MET A 254 -17.26 11.80 23.67
N ASP A 255 -18.07 12.80 23.98
CA ASP A 255 -19.50 12.64 24.27
C ASP A 255 -20.27 12.22 23.01
N CYS A 256 -21.24 11.30 23.17
CA CYS A 256 -22.09 10.79 22.11
C CYS A 256 -23.52 10.50 22.59
N ASN A 257 -24.46 10.37 21.64
CA ASN A 257 -25.86 9.98 21.86
C ASN A 257 -26.57 10.76 22.99
N THR A 258 -26.35 12.08 23.05
CA THR A 258 -26.84 13.00 24.11
C THR A 258 -28.34 13.30 24.05
N ASP A 259 -29.05 12.82 23.04
CA ASP A 259 -30.50 12.99 22.92
C ASP A 259 -31.25 12.10 23.94
N PRO A 260 -32.32 12.57 24.61
CA PRO A 260 -33.06 11.79 25.59
C PRO A 260 -33.61 10.48 25.04
N CYS A 261 -33.56 9.41 25.84
CA CYS A 261 -34.10 8.11 25.45
C CYS A 261 -35.63 8.18 25.19
N PRO A 262 -36.11 7.78 24.00
CA PRO A 262 -37.51 7.94 23.64
C PRO A 262 -38.40 6.96 24.41
N GLY A 263 -39.25 7.48 25.30
CA GLY A 263 -40.36 6.74 25.91
C GLY A 263 -40.06 6.03 27.22
N THR A 264 -38.96 6.31 27.93
CA THR A 264 -38.75 5.82 29.30
C THR A 264 -39.83 6.35 30.26
N TYR A 265 -40.20 7.62 30.10
CA TYR A 265 -41.17 8.31 30.95
C TYR A 265 -42.28 8.96 30.11
N THR A 266 -43.50 8.98 30.63
CA THR A 266 -44.68 9.55 29.97
C THR A 266 -45.64 10.17 30.98
N TRP A 267 -46.37 11.20 30.55
CA TRP A 267 -47.45 11.78 31.35
C TRP A 267 -48.63 10.81 31.42
N ALA A 268 -49.05 10.49 32.64
CA ALA A 268 -50.33 9.87 32.93
C ALA A 268 -51.29 10.92 33.51
N VAL A 269 -52.59 10.67 33.32
CA VAL A 269 -53.67 11.54 33.80
C VAL A 269 -54.71 10.69 34.52
N GLY A 270 -55.25 11.23 35.62
CA GLY A 270 -56.42 10.66 36.28
C GLY A 270 -57.71 10.94 35.51
N GLU A 271 -58.80 10.32 35.97
CA GLU A 271 -60.15 10.76 35.65
C GLU A 271 -60.38 12.19 36.12
N TRP A 272 -61.34 12.90 35.51
CA TRP A 272 -61.79 14.21 35.99
C TRP A 272 -62.62 14.05 37.28
N GLY A 273 -62.45 15.00 38.20
CA GLY A 273 -63.32 15.15 39.36
C GLY A 273 -64.72 15.66 38.99
N GLU A 274 -65.55 15.86 40.01
CA GLU A 274 -66.87 16.49 39.85
C GLU A 274 -66.70 17.98 39.48
N CYS A 275 -67.70 18.57 38.83
CA CYS A 275 -67.65 19.98 38.40
C CYS A 275 -67.96 20.89 39.59
N GLU A 276 -66.99 21.68 40.05
CA GLU A 276 -67.19 22.63 41.15
C GLU A 276 -67.76 23.94 40.59
N ALA A 277 -69.00 24.24 40.99
CA ALA A 277 -69.67 25.48 40.63
C ALA A 277 -68.98 26.67 41.31
N LEU A 278 -68.35 27.55 40.54
CA LEU A 278 -67.58 28.68 41.09
C LEU A 278 -68.47 29.90 41.39
N CYS A 279 -69.61 30.02 40.71
CA CYS A 279 -70.65 31.04 40.96
C CYS A 279 -70.14 32.49 41.07
N LEU A 280 -69.09 32.82 40.31
CA LEU A 280 -68.57 34.18 40.16
C LEU A 280 -68.94 34.73 38.78
N PRO A 281 -69.37 36.00 38.66
CA PRO A 281 -69.50 36.64 37.35
C PRO A 281 -68.14 36.61 36.62
N ASP A 282 -68.18 36.29 35.32
CA ASP A 282 -67.04 36.12 34.40
C ASP A 282 -66.07 34.95 34.69
N ALA A 283 -66.42 33.99 35.57
CA ALA A 283 -65.68 32.72 35.71
C ALA A 283 -66.55 31.51 35.30
N PRO A 284 -66.07 30.59 34.44
CA PRO A 284 -66.75 29.31 34.20
C PRO A 284 -66.58 28.37 35.41
N ASP A 285 -67.48 27.41 35.55
CA ASP A 285 -67.29 26.31 36.51
C ASP A 285 -66.08 25.46 36.11
N ALA A 286 -65.41 24.84 37.08
CA ALA A 286 -64.15 24.15 36.86
C ALA A 286 -64.15 22.72 37.42
N GLN A 287 -63.51 21.81 36.68
CA GLN A 287 -63.18 20.46 37.15
C GLN A 287 -61.65 20.26 37.08
N THR A 288 -61.12 19.45 37.99
CA THR A 288 -59.67 19.16 38.09
C THR A 288 -59.37 17.67 37.98
N ARG A 289 -58.14 17.33 37.60
CA ARG A 289 -57.63 15.94 37.58
C ARG A 289 -56.17 15.89 38.01
N GLU A 290 -55.75 14.71 38.46
CA GLU A 290 -54.34 14.41 38.70
C GLU A 290 -53.56 14.31 37.38
N VAL A 291 -52.34 14.87 37.34
CA VAL A 291 -51.41 14.80 36.19
C VAL A 291 -50.00 14.55 36.71
N TYR A 292 -49.49 13.34 36.46
CA TYR A 292 -48.29 12.78 37.08
C TYR A 292 -47.41 12.05 36.06
N CYS A 293 -46.09 12.10 36.27
CA CYS A 293 -45.13 11.38 35.45
C CYS A 293 -45.04 9.89 35.86
N ILE A 294 -45.00 8.98 34.89
CA ILE A 294 -44.78 7.54 35.12
C ILE A 294 -43.67 6.98 34.23
N GLU A 295 -43.02 5.91 34.70
CA GLU A 295 -42.18 5.04 33.86
C GLU A 295 -43.05 4.12 32.99
N THR A 296 -42.82 4.13 31.68
CA THR A 296 -43.72 3.53 30.68
C THR A 296 -43.83 2.01 30.77
N GLU A 297 -42.77 1.30 31.17
CA GLU A 297 -42.80 -0.17 31.27
C GLU A 297 -43.44 -0.67 32.58
N SER A 298 -43.15 0.00 33.71
CA SER A 298 -43.57 -0.44 35.04
C SER A 298 -44.87 0.21 35.53
N ASN A 299 -45.29 1.32 34.93
CA ASN A 299 -46.33 2.23 35.43
C ASN A 299 -46.07 2.73 36.87
N THR A 300 -44.81 2.78 37.30
CA THR A 300 -44.45 3.41 38.58
C THR A 300 -44.45 4.93 38.44
N LEU A 301 -44.91 5.63 39.48
CA LEU A 301 -44.89 7.09 39.56
C LEU A 301 -43.46 7.56 39.86
N VAL A 302 -42.98 8.54 39.09
CA VAL A 302 -41.62 9.09 39.18
C VAL A 302 -41.65 10.61 39.32
N GLU A 303 -40.49 11.26 39.47
CA GLU A 303 -40.40 12.72 39.57
C GLU A 303 -40.79 13.40 38.24
N ASN A 304 -41.56 14.49 38.33
CA ASN A 304 -42.16 15.15 37.16
C ASN A 304 -41.14 15.69 36.13
N ASP A 305 -39.93 16.02 36.57
CA ASP A 305 -38.86 16.56 35.72
C ASP A 305 -38.25 15.49 34.78
N LEU A 306 -38.59 14.20 34.97
CA LEU A 306 -38.24 13.11 34.07
C LEU A 306 -39.18 13.01 32.86
N CYS A 307 -40.36 13.64 32.91
CA CYS A 307 -41.27 13.79 31.78
C CYS A 307 -41.05 15.13 31.07
N ASP A 308 -41.28 15.16 29.75
CA ASP A 308 -41.17 16.38 28.94
C ASP A 308 -42.21 17.43 29.39
N LEU A 309 -41.75 18.44 30.14
CA LEU A 309 -42.60 19.51 30.68
C LEU A 309 -43.43 20.26 29.60
N PRO A 310 -42.90 20.56 28.38
CA PRO A 310 -43.69 21.12 27.27
C PRO A 310 -44.91 20.30 26.81
N SER A 311 -44.93 18.99 27.01
CA SER A 311 -46.07 18.11 26.69
C SER A 311 -46.94 17.73 27.88
N ARG A 312 -46.75 18.37 29.05
CA ARG A 312 -47.57 18.14 30.24
C ARG A 312 -49.05 18.45 29.96
N PRO A 313 -49.99 17.49 30.14
CA PRO A 313 -51.41 17.75 29.98
C PRO A 313 -51.96 18.74 31.03
N GLU A 314 -52.98 19.50 30.65
CA GLU A 314 -53.68 20.39 31.58
C GLU A 314 -54.36 19.62 32.73
N GLY A 315 -54.23 20.15 33.95
CA GLY A 315 -54.82 19.58 35.17
C GLY A 315 -56.20 20.13 35.55
N SER A 316 -56.69 21.14 34.82
CA SER A 316 -58.01 21.74 35.00
C SER A 316 -58.65 22.00 33.63
N GLN A 317 -59.97 21.99 33.56
CA GLN A 317 -60.74 22.43 32.40
C GLN A 317 -62.10 22.99 32.84
N ASP A 318 -62.67 23.87 32.00
CA ASP A 318 -64.01 24.40 32.16
C ASP A 318 -65.07 23.27 32.16
N CYS A 319 -66.20 23.50 32.84
CA CYS A 319 -67.38 22.65 32.82
C CYS A 319 -68.68 23.48 32.93
N GLU A 320 -69.82 22.78 32.91
CA GLU A 320 -71.14 23.33 33.20
C GLU A 320 -71.69 22.53 34.38
N SER A 321 -71.96 23.15 35.53
CA SER A 321 -72.58 22.45 36.67
C SER A 321 -74.09 22.29 36.49
N GLU A 322 -74.66 21.21 37.05
CA GLU A 322 -76.12 21.08 37.22
C GLU A 322 -76.64 21.73 38.51
N ASP A 323 -75.76 22.13 39.43
CA ASP A 323 -76.13 22.84 40.66
C ASP A 323 -76.39 24.34 40.37
N PRO A 324 -77.58 24.87 40.69
CA PRO A 324 -77.91 26.27 40.40
C PRO A 324 -77.21 27.21 41.38
N CYS A 325 -76.35 28.10 40.85
CA CYS A 325 -75.80 29.21 41.62
C CYS A 325 -76.92 30.11 42.20
N PRO A 326 -76.76 30.67 43.41
CA PRO A 326 -77.71 31.63 43.96
C PRO A 326 -77.82 32.88 43.08
N GLU A 327 -79.01 33.44 43.00
CA GLU A 327 -79.26 34.73 42.35
C GLU A 327 -79.02 35.86 43.37
N TYR A 328 -78.31 36.91 42.97
CA TYR A 328 -78.00 38.08 43.81
C TYR A 328 -78.49 39.36 43.12
N ASP A 329 -79.16 40.23 43.86
CA ASP A 329 -79.65 41.53 43.35
C ASP A 329 -79.38 42.66 44.36
N TRP A 330 -79.44 43.90 43.87
CA TRP A 330 -79.16 45.10 44.67
C TRP A 330 -80.40 45.61 45.40
N GLU A 331 -80.50 45.31 46.69
CA GLU A 331 -81.50 45.96 47.53
C GLU A 331 -81.05 47.37 47.91
N ALA A 332 -81.93 48.35 47.69
CA ALA A 332 -81.68 49.75 47.98
C ALA A 332 -82.76 50.30 48.91
N SER A 333 -82.35 50.83 50.06
CA SER A 333 -83.29 51.35 51.06
C SER A 333 -83.97 52.66 50.61
N GLY A 334 -85.02 53.04 51.35
CA GLY A 334 -85.70 54.31 51.13
C GLY A 334 -84.77 55.51 51.32
N TRP A 335 -84.93 56.53 50.48
CA TRP A 335 -84.14 57.76 50.56
C TRP A 335 -84.29 58.47 51.93
N SER A 336 -83.17 58.93 52.47
CA SER A 336 -83.12 59.71 53.70
C SER A 336 -83.78 61.09 53.55
N VAL A 337 -84.03 61.78 54.67
CA VAL A 337 -84.60 63.14 54.64
C VAL A 337 -83.67 64.12 53.94
N CYS A 338 -84.24 64.95 53.06
CA CYS A 338 -83.49 65.91 52.25
C CYS A 338 -82.67 66.87 53.12
N THR A 339 -81.34 66.73 53.10
CA THR A 339 -80.43 67.46 53.99
C THR A 339 -79.40 68.20 53.15
N GLU A 340 -79.34 69.53 53.28
CA GLU A 340 -78.48 70.42 52.49
C GLU A 340 -78.60 70.26 50.95
N GLY A 341 -79.73 69.71 50.47
CA GLY A 341 -80.01 69.47 49.05
C GLY A 341 -79.62 68.08 48.53
N ILE A 342 -79.22 67.16 49.42
CA ILE A 342 -78.87 65.77 49.09
C ILE A 342 -79.74 64.80 49.89
N GLN A 343 -80.12 63.68 49.25
CA GLN A 343 -80.60 62.46 49.90
C GLN A 343 -79.58 61.34 49.72
N THR A 344 -79.55 60.44 50.70
CA THR A 344 -78.69 59.25 50.75
C THR A 344 -79.54 58.01 51.01
N ARG A 345 -79.08 56.85 50.55
CA ARG A 345 -79.65 55.54 50.93
C ARG A 345 -78.55 54.50 51.04
N THR A 346 -78.82 53.43 51.78
CA THR A 346 -77.97 52.23 51.72
C THR A 346 -78.31 51.43 50.48
N VAL A 347 -77.29 50.84 49.86
CA VAL A 347 -77.41 49.90 48.74
C VAL A 347 -76.52 48.72 49.10
N SER A 348 -77.10 47.53 49.22
CA SER A 348 -76.40 46.29 49.57
C SER A 348 -76.67 45.22 48.52
N CYS A 349 -75.68 44.36 48.29
CA CYS A 349 -75.85 43.17 47.47
C CYS A 349 -76.47 42.08 48.33
N ASN A 350 -77.67 41.61 48.00
CA ASN A 350 -78.41 40.63 48.81
C ASN A 350 -78.72 39.37 47.99
N GLU A 351 -78.72 38.21 48.63
CA GLU A 351 -79.16 36.96 48.02
C GLU A 351 -80.68 36.94 47.85
N THR A 352 -81.17 36.75 46.62
CA THR A 352 -82.60 36.81 46.27
C THR A 352 -83.43 35.72 46.97
N THR A 353 -82.80 34.62 47.40
CA THR A 353 -83.46 33.48 48.06
C THR A 353 -83.57 33.59 49.58
N GLU A 354 -82.51 33.99 50.30
CA GLU A 354 -82.53 34.13 51.77
C GLU A 354 -82.64 35.58 52.30
N GLY A 355 -82.45 36.61 51.47
CA GLY A 355 -82.44 38.02 51.89
C GLY A 355 -81.23 38.40 52.75
N THR A 356 -80.13 37.66 52.58
CA THR A 356 -78.86 37.82 53.30
C THR A 356 -77.97 38.84 52.61
N GLU A 357 -77.41 39.79 53.37
CA GLU A 357 -76.41 40.75 52.85
C GLU A 357 -75.08 40.03 52.58
N VAL A 358 -74.63 40.10 51.34
CA VAL A 358 -73.39 39.49 50.83
C VAL A 358 -72.45 40.56 50.25
N THR A 359 -71.27 40.16 49.79
CA THR A 359 -70.28 41.10 49.25
C THR A 359 -70.67 41.65 47.88
N ASP A 360 -70.55 42.98 47.69
CA ASP A 360 -70.76 43.74 46.44
C ASP A 360 -70.23 43.10 45.14
N SER A 361 -69.22 42.22 45.22
CA SER A 361 -68.64 41.52 44.06
C SER A 361 -69.47 40.35 43.51
N LEU A 362 -70.57 39.97 44.17
CA LEU A 362 -71.47 38.90 43.72
C LEU A 362 -72.67 39.42 42.91
N CYS A 363 -73.04 40.69 43.08
CA CYS A 363 -74.05 41.35 42.26
C CYS A 363 -73.40 42.00 41.03
N ASP A 364 -74.16 42.16 39.94
CA ASP A 364 -73.66 42.85 38.75
C ASP A 364 -73.32 44.31 39.06
N SER A 365 -72.03 44.65 39.01
CA SER A 365 -71.55 46.03 39.22
C SER A 365 -72.14 47.05 38.22
N SER A 366 -72.63 46.60 37.07
CA SER A 366 -73.26 47.44 36.04
C SER A 366 -74.67 47.91 36.41
N THR A 367 -75.37 47.19 37.29
CA THR A 367 -76.74 47.50 37.73
C THR A 367 -76.79 48.24 39.07
N LYS A 368 -75.65 48.44 39.77
CA LYS A 368 -75.62 48.99 41.13
C LYS A 368 -76.40 50.32 41.25
N PRO A 369 -77.47 50.38 42.07
CA PRO A 369 -78.25 51.58 42.30
C PRO A 369 -77.42 52.72 42.89
N ALA A 370 -77.67 53.97 42.48
CA ALA A 370 -76.99 55.13 43.04
C ALA A 370 -77.31 55.33 44.53
N GLU A 371 -76.28 55.50 45.36
CA GLU A 371 -76.37 55.68 46.83
C GLU A 371 -76.78 57.11 47.25
N THR A 372 -76.69 58.09 46.34
CA THR A 372 -76.97 59.52 46.59
C THR A 372 -77.75 60.18 45.45
N GLN A 373 -78.64 61.13 45.76
CA GLN A 373 -79.32 61.98 44.76
C GLN A 373 -79.56 63.42 45.26
N GLU A 374 -79.83 64.36 44.36
CA GLU A 374 -80.20 65.75 44.70
C GLU A 374 -81.69 65.87 45.07
N CYS A 375 -82.05 66.85 45.92
CA CYS A 375 -83.42 67.07 46.41
C CYS A 375 -83.70 68.54 46.78
N THR A 376 -84.98 68.90 46.95
CA THR A 376 -85.42 70.25 47.34
C THR A 376 -86.30 70.25 48.60
N PRO A 377 -86.14 71.16 49.59
CA PRO A 377 -86.81 71.07 50.90
C PRO A 377 -88.31 71.47 50.96
N GLU A 378 -89.08 71.27 49.89
CA GLU A 378 -90.54 71.48 49.87
C GLU A 378 -91.26 70.28 49.25
N ASP A 379 -91.32 69.17 50.00
CA ASP A 379 -92.38 68.16 49.92
C ASP A 379 -92.40 67.35 51.22
N GLY A 380 -93.53 67.37 51.94
CA GLY A 380 -93.71 66.70 53.22
C GLY A 380 -95.19 66.57 53.57
N ASP A 381 -95.60 65.36 53.95
CA ASP A 381 -96.96 64.92 54.28
C ASP A 381 -98.04 65.13 53.19
N SER A 382 -98.23 64.10 52.35
CA SER A 382 -99.54 63.76 51.79
C SER A 382 -99.73 62.25 51.61
N ASP A 383 -100.21 61.57 52.65
CA ASP A 383 -100.93 60.31 52.47
C ASP A 383 -102.27 60.61 51.77
N ASP A 384 -102.50 60.11 50.56
CA ASP A 384 -103.85 60.00 50.00
C ASP A 384 -103.96 58.83 49.00
N ASP A 385 -105.17 58.29 48.85
CA ASP A 385 -105.43 56.96 48.28
C ASP A 385 -106.08 57.04 46.87
N GLY A 386 -105.87 56.00 46.04
CA GLY A 386 -106.61 55.77 44.79
C GLY A 386 -106.05 56.37 43.48
N GLY A 387 -105.63 55.51 42.55
CA GLY A 387 -105.15 55.88 41.20
C GLY A 387 -106.20 55.77 40.07
N CYS A 388 -105.82 56.10 38.82
CA CYS A 388 -106.68 55.81 37.65
C CYS A 388 -106.00 55.74 36.26
N SER A 389 -106.36 54.68 35.51
CA SER A 389 -106.65 54.63 34.06
C SER A 389 -105.74 55.28 32.98
N ALA A 390 -104.81 54.46 32.47
CA ALA A 390 -104.74 53.97 31.07
C ALA A 390 -104.99 54.89 29.84
N SER A 391 -103.98 54.97 28.96
CA SER A 391 -104.07 55.00 27.47
C SER A 391 -102.67 54.77 26.86
N GLY A 392 -102.45 54.15 25.68
CA GLY A 392 -103.37 53.41 24.78
C GLY A 392 -102.94 53.49 23.29
N LYS A 393 -102.98 52.36 22.55
CA LYS A 393 -102.66 52.16 21.10
C LYS A 393 -101.15 52.10 20.73
N SER A 394 -100.71 51.35 19.70
CA SER A 394 -101.41 50.38 18.81
C SER A 394 -100.49 49.42 18.01
N ARG A 395 -100.98 48.18 17.84
CA ARG A 395 -100.91 47.28 16.65
C ARG A 395 -99.62 47.19 15.79
N GLY A 396 -99.14 45.96 15.61
CA GLY A 396 -98.23 45.59 14.52
C GLY A 396 -98.10 44.07 14.30
N SER A 397 -99.08 43.42 13.68
CA SER A 397 -99.02 42.00 13.31
C SER A 397 -98.74 41.82 11.81
N ILE A 398 -97.74 41.02 11.45
CA ILE A 398 -97.55 40.48 10.08
C ILE A 398 -97.24 38.98 10.19
N ILE A 399 -97.87 38.18 9.33
CA ILE A 399 -97.69 36.72 9.22
C ILE A 399 -97.40 36.37 7.75
N PHE A 400 -96.26 35.74 7.49
CA PHE A 400 -95.93 34.96 6.28
C PHE A 400 -94.74 34.04 6.63
N LEU A 401 -94.52 32.83 6.13
CA LEU A 401 -95.35 31.71 5.65
C LEU A 401 -94.33 30.64 5.20
N LEU A 402 -94.22 29.54 5.95
CA LEU A 402 -93.85 28.16 5.54
C LEU A 402 -92.82 27.87 4.39
N LEU A 403 -91.73 27.18 4.77
CA LEU A 403 -91.19 25.93 4.15
C LEU A 403 -90.58 25.94 2.72
N PRO A 404 -89.81 24.89 2.30
CA PRO A 404 -88.97 23.94 3.07
C PRO A 404 -87.52 23.73 2.53
N ALA A 405 -86.70 23.08 3.37
CA ALA A 405 -85.56 22.17 3.12
C ALA A 405 -84.83 22.08 1.75
N ILE A 406 -83.49 21.99 1.81
CA ILE A 406 -82.65 21.20 0.89
C ILE A 406 -81.47 20.58 1.66
N ILE A 407 -81.09 19.35 1.29
CA ILE A 407 -79.94 18.60 1.83
C ILE A 407 -78.74 18.80 0.89
N PHE A 408 -77.53 19.01 1.42
CA PHE A 408 -76.31 18.61 0.71
C PHE A 408 -75.17 18.25 1.66
N ALA A 409 -74.63 17.03 1.50
CA ALA A 409 -73.42 16.57 2.16
C ALA A 409 -72.30 16.41 1.11
N LEU A 410 -71.08 16.91 1.38
CA LEU A 410 -69.90 16.63 0.58
C LEU A 410 -68.62 16.48 1.43
N ARG A 411 -67.86 15.42 1.12
CA ARG A 411 -66.51 15.17 1.63
C ARG A 411 -65.44 15.93 0.82
N ARG A 412 -64.40 16.40 1.51
CA ARG A 412 -62.95 16.52 1.16
C ARG A 412 -62.26 17.00 2.45
N ARG A 413 -61.23 16.40 3.06
CA ARG A 413 -60.12 15.52 2.65
C ARG A 413 -58.99 16.25 1.90
N LYS A 414 -57.79 16.20 2.50
CA LYS A 414 -56.54 16.91 2.20
C LYS A 414 -56.51 18.39 2.66
N PHE A 415 -55.37 18.92 3.11
CA PHE A 415 -54.06 18.24 3.25
C PHE A 415 -54.06 17.12 4.30
#